data_AF-A0A7C2M6W4-F1
#
_entry.id   AF-A0A7C2M6W4-F1
#
_cell.length_a   1.000
_cell.length_b   1.000
_cell.length_c   1.000
_cell.angle_alpha   90.00
_cell.angle_beta   90.00
_cell.angle_gamma   90.00
#
_symmetry.space_group_name_H-M   'P 1'
#
loop_
_entity.id
_entity.type
_entity.pdbx_description
1 polymer ?
#
loop_
_entity_poly.entity_id
_entity_poly.type
_entity_poly.pdbx_seq_one_letter_code
_entity_poly.pdbx_strand_id
1 'polypeptide(L)'
;MPLLKTLEGISYRLFGGISPKFLSGVFEFKEHLAKAGIKMYPETYISLMFLMATLTLPVTVVAIVLLYFTKILFLIFLVPMPIYVMIGFMVAPSSKAGERANALDREMPFAATYITVMASGGIPPYMSFKRLTDVELLPATRRESRALIRDVEIFGVDPLSALENAAKYNPLDLFRDFISGYASSVIIGGDVIHFLETKAQEIFKAGSLKVKAAAERMGMLLESFIIVMVLMSLCFYILFSVESIYSTGMDMGSGVIMYTYVFTPLLSIVFIWMAHGMQPK
;
A
#
# COMPACT_ATOMS: atom_id res chain seq x y z
N MET A 1 1.04 -26.65 -2.26
CA MET A 1 0.47 -25.88 -3.39
C MET A 1 0.31 -26.72 -4.69
N PRO A 2 -0.41 -27.85 -4.70
CA PRO A 2 -0.70 -28.58 -5.94
C PRO A 2 -1.93 -28.03 -6.69
N LEU A 3 -2.92 -27.48 -5.97
CA LEU A 3 -4.20 -27.02 -6.54
C LEU A 3 -4.06 -25.78 -7.44
N LEU A 4 -3.18 -24.84 -7.06
CA LEU A 4 -2.90 -23.63 -7.86
C LEU A 4 -2.29 -23.98 -9.23
N LYS A 5 -1.38 -24.96 -9.29
CA LYS A 5 -0.76 -25.40 -10.55
C LYS A 5 -1.74 -26.11 -11.49
N THR A 6 -2.68 -26.88 -10.95
CA THR A 6 -3.76 -27.50 -11.74
C THR A 6 -4.76 -26.46 -12.26
N LEU A 7 -5.07 -25.43 -11.47
CA LEU A 7 -5.93 -24.31 -11.91
C LEU A 7 -5.23 -23.46 -12.99
N GLU A 8 -3.93 -23.19 -12.86
CA GLU A 8 -3.11 -22.51 -13.87
C GLU A 8 -3.08 -23.26 -15.21
N GLY A 9 -2.94 -24.58 -15.18
CA GLY A 9 -2.91 -25.42 -16.39
C GLY A 9 -4.26 -25.50 -17.12
N ILE A 10 -5.38 -25.57 -16.39
CA ILE A 10 -6.73 -25.58 -16.96
C ILE A 10 -7.08 -24.21 -17.54
N SER A 11 -6.66 -23.15 -16.84
CA SER A 11 -6.82 -21.74 -17.26
C SER A 11 -6.15 -21.43 -18.59
N TYR A 12 -4.88 -21.82 -18.74
CA TYR A 12 -4.13 -21.60 -19.97
C TYR A 12 -4.73 -22.36 -21.17
N ARG A 13 -5.25 -23.57 -20.92
CA ARG A 13 -5.80 -24.45 -21.95
C ARG A 13 -7.18 -24.00 -22.46
N LEU A 14 -7.97 -23.32 -21.64
CA LEU A 14 -9.31 -22.80 -22.01
C LEU A 14 -9.28 -21.38 -22.58
N PHE A 15 -8.39 -20.50 -22.10
CA PHE A 15 -8.40 -19.07 -22.45
C PHE A 15 -7.15 -18.57 -23.20
N GLY A 16 -6.19 -19.43 -23.51
CA GLY A 16 -4.95 -19.07 -24.23
C GLY A 16 -5.14 -18.39 -25.59
N GLY A 17 -6.33 -18.50 -26.22
CA GLY A 17 -6.66 -17.81 -27.48
C GLY A 17 -7.21 -16.38 -27.35
N ILE A 18 -7.76 -16.01 -26.18
CA ILE A 18 -8.41 -14.70 -25.94
C ILE A 18 -7.52 -13.78 -25.09
N SER A 19 -6.70 -14.38 -24.21
CA SER A 19 -5.72 -13.66 -23.37
C SER A 19 -4.75 -12.75 -24.15
N PRO A 20 -4.25 -13.08 -25.35
CA PRO A 20 -3.32 -12.21 -26.08
C PRO A 20 -3.96 -10.91 -26.60
N LYS A 21 -5.25 -10.95 -26.97
CA LYS A 21 -5.97 -9.80 -27.57
C LYS A 21 -6.37 -8.73 -26.56
N PHE A 22 -6.53 -9.10 -25.28
CA PHE A 22 -6.77 -8.15 -24.19
C PHE A 22 -5.46 -7.54 -23.67
N LEU A 23 -4.36 -8.30 -23.75
CA LEU A 23 -3.00 -7.84 -23.43
C LEU A 23 -2.49 -6.74 -24.35
N SER A 24 -2.86 -6.77 -25.64
CA SER A 24 -2.47 -5.72 -26.59
C SER A 24 -3.17 -4.38 -26.34
N GLY A 25 -4.30 -4.36 -25.61
CA GLY A 25 -5.02 -3.13 -25.25
C GLY A 25 -4.59 -2.51 -23.92
N VAL A 26 -3.88 -3.26 -23.07
CA VAL A 26 -3.44 -2.84 -21.73
C VAL A 26 -1.92 -3.00 -21.62
N PHE A 27 -1.20 -2.24 -22.44
CA PHE A 27 0.25 -2.32 -22.58
C PHE A 27 1.01 -1.99 -21.27
N GLU A 28 0.38 -1.29 -20.32
CA GLU A 28 0.94 -0.91 -19.01
C GLU A 28 0.92 -2.04 -17.96
N PHE A 29 0.16 -3.12 -18.18
CA PHE A 29 0.02 -4.18 -17.16
C PHE A 29 1.31 -4.96 -16.92
N LYS A 30 2.19 -5.07 -17.93
CA LYS A 30 3.49 -5.76 -17.82
C LYS A 30 4.44 -5.02 -16.87
N GLU A 31 4.43 -3.69 -16.90
CA GLU A 31 5.27 -2.86 -16.04
C GLU A 31 4.79 -2.91 -14.59
N HIS A 32 3.47 -2.86 -14.36
CA HIS A 32 2.89 -2.98 -13.02
C HIS A 32 3.08 -4.38 -12.40
N LEU A 33 3.01 -5.45 -13.19
CA LEU A 33 3.31 -6.81 -12.72
C LEU A 33 4.79 -7.00 -12.37
N ALA A 34 5.70 -6.45 -13.18
CA ALA A 34 7.12 -6.50 -12.91
C ALA A 34 7.48 -5.71 -11.64
N LYS A 35 6.92 -4.50 -11.47
CA LYS A 35 7.04 -3.69 -10.25
C LYS A 35 6.43 -4.39 -9.02
N ALA A 36 5.35 -5.16 -9.18
CA ALA A 36 4.74 -5.94 -8.09
C ALA A 36 5.58 -7.15 -7.62
N GLY A 37 6.63 -7.54 -8.36
CA GLY A 37 7.46 -8.70 -7.99
C GLY A 37 6.74 -10.04 -8.10
N ILE A 38 5.63 -10.10 -8.86
CA ILE A 38 4.89 -11.34 -9.09
C ILE A 38 5.62 -12.11 -10.20
N LYS A 39 6.26 -13.22 -9.84
CA LYS A 39 6.95 -14.15 -10.78
C LYS A 39 5.96 -15.04 -11.55
N MET A 40 4.86 -14.48 -12.04
CA MET A 40 3.92 -15.19 -12.94
C MET A 40 3.93 -14.50 -14.30
N TYR A 41 3.86 -15.28 -15.37
CA TYR A 41 3.69 -14.74 -16.71
C TYR A 41 2.39 -13.91 -16.78
N PRO A 42 2.42 -12.68 -17.32
CA PRO A 42 1.24 -11.82 -17.45
C PRO A 42 0.08 -12.51 -18.18
N GLU A 43 0.38 -13.41 -19.12
CA GLU A 43 -0.65 -14.22 -19.80
C GLU A 43 -1.38 -15.17 -18.84
N THR A 44 -0.66 -15.75 -17.86
CA THR A 44 -1.24 -16.69 -16.89
C THR A 44 -2.13 -15.97 -15.89
N TYR A 45 -1.74 -14.77 -15.45
CA TYR A 45 -2.54 -13.95 -14.53
C TYR A 45 -3.88 -13.52 -15.14
N ILE A 46 -3.85 -13.10 -16.40
CA ILE A 46 -5.06 -12.69 -17.13
C ILE A 46 -5.95 -13.90 -17.42
N SER A 47 -5.36 -15.06 -17.75
CA SER A 47 -6.15 -16.28 -17.90
C SER A 47 -6.88 -16.67 -16.59
N LEU A 48 -6.22 -16.53 -15.44
CA LEU A 48 -6.82 -16.77 -14.12
C LEU A 48 -7.93 -15.77 -13.80
N MET A 49 -7.77 -14.50 -14.20
CA MET A 49 -8.79 -13.47 -14.07
C MET A 49 -10.06 -13.84 -14.85
N PHE A 50 -9.92 -14.32 -16.10
CA PHE A 50 -11.05 -14.80 -16.90
C PHE A 50 -11.67 -16.08 -16.36
N LEU A 51 -10.86 -17.02 -15.83
CA LEU A 51 -11.38 -18.25 -15.20
C LEU A 51 -12.20 -17.91 -13.94
N MET A 52 -11.70 -17.03 -13.07
CA MET A 52 -12.45 -16.63 -11.88
C MET A 52 -13.71 -15.83 -12.20
N ALA A 53 -13.66 -14.94 -13.20
CA ALA A 53 -14.85 -14.23 -13.66
C ALA A 53 -15.91 -15.21 -14.19
N THR A 54 -15.51 -16.20 -14.98
CA THR A 54 -16.45 -17.22 -15.50
C THR A 54 -16.99 -18.15 -14.41
N LEU A 55 -16.21 -18.48 -13.38
CA LEU A 55 -16.68 -19.24 -12.22
C LEU A 55 -17.75 -18.50 -11.41
N THR A 56 -17.74 -17.16 -11.44
CA THR A 56 -18.70 -16.32 -10.70
C THR A 56 -19.99 -15.99 -11.47
N LEU A 57 -20.07 -16.32 -12.77
CA LEU A 57 -21.29 -16.17 -13.57
C LEU A 57 -22.50 -16.97 -13.05
N PRO A 58 -22.40 -18.23 -12.60
CA PRO A 58 -23.56 -18.91 -12.02
C PRO A 58 -24.08 -18.21 -10.75
N VAL A 59 -23.20 -17.56 -9.97
CA VAL A 59 -23.60 -16.80 -8.77
C VAL A 59 -24.45 -15.58 -9.14
N THR A 60 -24.12 -14.89 -10.24
CA THR A 60 -24.95 -13.76 -10.70
C THR A 60 -26.28 -14.21 -11.28
N VAL A 61 -26.31 -15.34 -12.01
CA VAL A 61 -27.56 -15.90 -12.54
C VAL A 61 -28.50 -16.29 -11.39
N VAL A 62 -27.99 -16.95 -10.35
CA VAL A 62 -28.76 -17.28 -9.15
C VAL A 62 -29.24 -16.02 -8.43
N ALA A 63 -28.39 -15.00 -8.30
CA ALA A 63 -28.77 -13.72 -7.68
C ALA A 63 -29.91 -13.02 -8.43
N ILE A 64 -29.90 -13.01 -9.76
CA ILE A 64 -30.94 -12.42 -10.61
C ILE A 64 -32.27 -13.18 -10.47
N VAL A 65 -32.24 -14.52 -10.45
CA VAL A 65 -33.43 -15.36 -10.26
C VAL A 65 -34.05 -15.14 -8.88
N LEU A 66 -33.23 -15.02 -7.83
CA LEU A 66 -33.68 -14.76 -6.46
C LEU A 66 -34.27 -13.35 -6.28
N LEU A 67 -33.71 -12.36 -6.99
CA LEU A 67 -34.20 -10.97 -7.01
C LEU A 67 -35.60 -10.90 -7.64
N TYR A 68 -35.84 -11.66 -8.72
CA TYR A 68 -37.14 -11.75 -9.38
C TYR A 68 -38.24 -12.29 -8.43
N PHE A 69 -37.91 -13.27 -7.58
CA PHE A 69 -38.87 -13.93 -6.70
C PHE A 69 -39.14 -13.19 -5.38
N THR A 70 -38.13 -12.53 -4.80
CA THR A 70 -38.20 -12.01 -3.42
C THR A 70 -38.27 -10.48 -3.31
N LYS A 71 -37.98 -9.73 -4.39
CA LYS A 71 -37.95 -8.24 -4.43
C LYS A 71 -37.13 -7.59 -3.29
N ILE A 72 -36.13 -8.27 -2.74
CA ILE A 72 -35.24 -7.69 -1.73
C ILE A 72 -34.22 -6.78 -2.42
N LEU A 73 -34.25 -5.47 -2.10
CA LEU A 73 -33.43 -4.44 -2.76
C LEU A 73 -31.90 -4.66 -2.60
N PHE A 74 -31.46 -5.29 -1.51
CA PHE A 74 -30.04 -5.54 -1.21
C PHE A 74 -29.35 -6.48 -2.22
N LEU A 75 -30.11 -7.35 -2.91
CA LEU A 75 -29.57 -8.29 -3.90
C LEU A 75 -29.06 -7.61 -5.18
N ILE A 76 -29.44 -6.35 -5.44
CA ILE A 76 -28.95 -5.57 -6.59
C ILE A 76 -27.42 -5.42 -6.54
N PHE A 77 -26.83 -5.32 -5.34
CA PHE A 77 -25.39 -5.18 -5.16
C PHE A 77 -24.60 -6.44 -5.56
N LEU A 78 -25.25 -7.61 -5.61
CA LEU A 78 -24.61 -8.89 -5.91
C LEU A 78 -24.53 -9.17 -7.43
N VAL A 79 -25.34 -8.49 -8.24
CA VAL A 79 -25.43 -8.68 -9.70
C VAL A 79 -24.12 -8.34 -10.45
N PRO A 80 -23.33 -7.31 -10.09
CA PRO A 80 -22.07 -7.00 -10.75
C PRO A 80 -20.87 -7.82 -10.25
N MET A 81 -21.06 -8.90 -9.48
CA MET A 81 -19.96 -9.69 -8.89
C MET A 81 -18.78 -10.04 -9.82
N PRO A 82 -18.98 -10.48 -11.08
CA PRO A 82 -17.89 -10.78 -12.01
C PRO A 82 -17.08 -9.54 -12.38
N ILE A 83 -17.73 -8.38 -12.44
CA ILE A 83 -17.09 -7.08 -12.67
C ILE A 83 -16.28 -6.70 -11.43
N TYR A 84 -16.82 -6.88 -10.22
CA TYR A 84 -16.07 -6.65 -8.98
C TYR A 84 -14.85 -7.56 -8.85
N VAL A 85 -14.96 -8.82 -9.25
CA VAL A 85 -13.84 -9.77 -9.27
C VAL A 85 -12.79 -9.35 -10.29
N MET A 86 -13.20 -8.91 -11.48
CA MET A 86 -12.28 -8.40 -12.50
C MET A 86 -11.54 -7.14 -12.02
N ILE A 87 -12.25 -6.19 -11.39
CA ILE A 87 -11.65 -5.00 -10.77
C ILE A 87 -10.70 -5.39 -9.64
N GLY A 88 -11.10 -6.34 -8.79
CA GLY A 88 -10.28 -6.83 -7.68
C GLY A 88 -8.96 -7.44 -8.15
N PHE A 89 -8.99 -8.29 -9.19
CA PHE A 89 -7.78 -8.83 -9.81
C PHE A 89 -6.94 -7.76 -10.51
N MET A 90 -7.54 -6.69 -11.03
CA MET A 90 -6.81 -5.59 -11.64
C MET A 90 -6.09 -4.70 -10.58
N VAL A 91 -6.73 -4.48 -9.44
CA VAL A 91 -6.21 -3.65 -8.34
C VAL A 91 -5.24 -4.42 -7.44
N ALA A 92 -5.40 -5.73 -7.29
CA ALA A 92 -4.53 -6.59 -6.46
C ALA A 92 -3.02 -6.45 -6.74
N PRO A 93 -2.51 -6.48 -7.99
CA PRO A 93 -1.09 -6.33 -8.26
C PRO A 93 -0.59 -4.92 -7.94
N SER A 94 -1.39 -3.89 -8.22
CA SER A 94 -1.07 -2.50 -7.91
C SER A 94 -1.02 -2.26 -6.39
N SER A 95 -1.99 -2.81 -5.65
CA SER A 95 -2.03 -2.74 -4.19
C SER A 95 -0.83 -3.45 -3.54
N LYS A 96 -0.46 -4.64 -4.04
CA LYS A 96 0.72 -5.38 -3.55
C LYS A 96 2.04 -4.70 -3.89
N ALA A 97 2.14 -4.09 -5.08
CA ALA A 97 3.28 -3.26 -5.45
C ALA A 97 3.38 -2.02 -4.53
N GLY A 98 2.25 -1.37 -4.25
CA GLY A 98 2.17 -0.24 -3.32
C GLY A 98 2.54 -0.62 -1.89
N GLU A 99 2.09 -1.78 -1.39
CA GLU A 99 2.47 -2.28 -0.07
C GLU A 99 3.98 -2.56 0.01
N ARG A 100 4.55 -3.17 -1.04
CA ARG A 100 6.00 -3.40 -1.14
C ARG A 100 6.78 -2.09 -1.19
N ALA A 101 6.34 -1.12 -2.00
CA ALA A 101 6.96 0.20 -2.09
C ALA A 101 6.90 0.96 -0.76
N ASN A 102 5.73 0.96 -0.10
CA ASN A 102 5.57 1.60 1.21
C ASN A 102 6.40 0.92 2.29
N ALA A 103 6.49 -0.41 2.29
CA ALA A 103 7.35 -1.13 3.22
C ALA A 103 8.83 -0.76 3.01
N LEU A 104 9.26 -0.63 1.75
CA LEU A 104 10.62 -0.22 1.42
C LEU A 104 10.87 1.26 1.74
N ASP A 105 9.94 2.18 1.44
CA ASP A 105 10.08 3.64 1.67
C ASP A 105 10.37 3.95 3.14
N ARG A 106 9.77 3.20 4.06
CA ARG A 106 10.02 3.34 5.51
C ARG A 106 11.41 2.91 5.93
N GLU A 107 11.95 1.88 5.29
CA GLU A 107 13.25 1.33 5.58
C GLU A 107 14.37 2.05 4.82
N MET A 108 14.04 2.74 3.72
CA MET A 108 14.99 3.41 2.82
C MET A 108 15.96 4.36 3.51
N PRO A 109 15.53 5.28 4.41
CA PRO A 109 16.46 6.18 5.08
C PRO A 109 17.54 5.45 5.88
N PHE A 110 17.17 4.36 6.54
CA PHE A 110 18.10 3.55 7.33
C PHE A 110 19.03 2.73 6.42
N ALA A 111 18.48 2.12 5.37
CA ALA A 111 19.24 1.35 4.40
C ALA A 111 20.25 2.23 3.63
N ALA A 112 19.82 3.38 3.12
CA ALA A 112 20.67 4.32 2.40
C ALA A 112 21.80 4.84 3.29
N THR A 113 21.50 5.20 4.54
CA THR A 113 22.51 5.63 5.52
C THR A 113 23.52 4.51 5.81
N TYR A 114 23.05 3.27 6.03
CA TYR A 114 23.93 2.13 6.25
C TYR A 114 24.88 1.88 5.08
N ILE A 115 24.36 1.90 3.84
CA ILE A 115 25.17 1.70 2.63
C ILE A 115 26.19 2.82 2.48
N THR A 116 25.78 4.05 2.73
CA THR A 116 26.65 5.23 2.65
C THR A 116 27.78 5.17 3.66
N VAL A 117 27.48 4.89 4.93
CA VAL A 117 28.51 4.76 5.99
C VAL A 117 29.50 3.65 5.67
N MET A 118 29.01 2.51 5.15
CA MET A 118 29.89 1.42 4.70
C MET A 118 30.75 1.84 3.50
N ALA A 119 30.19 2.59 2.56
CA ALA A 119 30.91 3.11 1.40
C ALA A 119 31.99 4.13 1.78
N SER A 120 31.71 5.04 2.71
CA SER A 120 32.71 5.95 3.27
C SER A 120 33.81 5.19 4.02
N GLY A 121 33.50 4.00 4.57
CA GLY A 121 34.47 3.07 5.14
C GLY A 121 35.25 2.22 4.11
N GLY A 122 35.10 2.50 2.81
CA GLY A 122 35.79 1.80 1.72
C GLY A 122 35.15 0.47 1.31
N ILE A 123 33.97 0.13 1.83
CA ILE A 123 33.25 -1.08 1.45
C ILE A 123 32.32 -0.78 0.27
N PRO A 124 32.45 -1.48 -0.86
CA PRO A 124 31.60 -1.21 -2.02
C PRO A 124 30.13 -1.50 -1.70
N PRO A 125 29.17 -0.66 -2.17
CA PRO A 125 27.74 -0.83 -1.94
C PRO A 125 27.16 -2.22 -2.23
N TYR A 126 27.70 -2.94 -3.22
CA TYR A 126 27.35 -4.35 -3.45
C TYR A 126 27.54 -5.23 -2.20
N MET A 127 28.67 -5.09 -1.51
CA MET A 127 28.96 -5.81 -0.27
C MET A 127 28.08 -5.31 0.89
N SER A 128 27.73 -4.03 0.89
CA SER A 128 26.76 -3.47 1.85
C SER A 128 25.38 -4.10 1.67
N PHE A 129 24.90 -4.28 0.43
CA PHE A 129 23.67 -5.03 0.13
C PHE A 129 23.76 -6.49 0.57
N LYS A 130 24.92 -7.14 0.37
CA LYS A 130 25.13 -8.51 0.85
C LYS A 130 24.93 -8.60 2.36
N ARG A 131 25.48 -7.68 3.15
CA ARG A 131 25.29 -7.64 4.61
C ARG A 131 23.84 -7.34 5.01
N LEU A 132 23.14 -6.49 4.26
CA LEU A 132 21.72 -6.20 4.49
C LEU A 132 20.80 -7.42 4.30
N THR A 133 21.26 -8.48 3.63
CA THR A 133 20.47 -9.73 3.49
C THR A 133 20.28 -10.48 4.82
N ASP A 134 21.14 -10.25 5.80
CA ASP A 134 21.13 -10.92 7.09
C ASP A 134 20.44 -10.08 8.18
N VAL A 135 20.29 -8.77 7.98
CA VAL A 135 19.71 -7.85 8.99
C VAL A 135 18.20 -8.06 9.19
N GLU A 136 17.78 -8.43 10.41
CA GLU A 136 16.36 -8.71 10.75
C GLU A 136 15.48 -7.49 10.86
N LEU A 137 16.07 -6.34 11.18
CA LEU A 137 15.35 -5.08 11.41
C LEU A 137 14.75 -4.48 10.12
N LEU A 138 15.24 -4.88 8.95
CA LEU A 138 14.86 -4.30 7.65
C LEU A 138 14.34 -5.37 6.67
N PRO A 139 13.15 -5.96 6.92
CA PRO A 139 12.62 -7.07 6.14
C PRO A 139 12.29 -6.72 4.68
N ALA A 140 11.91 -5.49 4.34
CA ALA A 140 11.68 -5.09 2.95
C ALA A 140 13.00 -4.96 2.19
N THR A 141 13.96 -4.23 2.75
CA THR A 141 15.31 -4.02 2.20
C THR A 141 16.04 -5.35 2.05
N ARG A 142 15.92 -6.25 3.03
CA ARG A 142 16.45 -7.61 2.97
C ARG A 142 15.93 -8.37 1.75
N ARG A 143 14.63 -8.29 1.46
CA ARG A 143 14.03 -9.00 0.33
C ARG A 143 14.60 -8.51 -0.99
N GLU A 144 14.74 -7.20 -1.15
CA GLU A 144 15.37 -6.59 -2.33
C GLU A 144 16.86 -6.97 -2.44
N SER A 145 17.59 -6.86 -1.33
CA SER A 145 19.01 -7.23 -1.26
C SER A 145 19.23 -8.70 -1.62
N ARG A 146 18.37 -9.61 -1.13
CA ARG A 146 18.43 -11.04 -1.48
C ARG A 146 18.12 -11.30 -2.95
N ALA A 147 17.25 -10.49 -3.56
CA ALA A 147 17.01 -10.60 -5.00
C ALA A 147 18.27 -10.18 -5.78
N LEU A 148 18.87 -9.05 -5.40
CA LEU A 148 20.11 -8.56 -5.99
C LEU A 148 21.28 -9.57 -5.87
N ILE A 149 21.54 -10.09 -4.66
CA ILE A 149 22.61 -11.07 -4.44
C ILE A 149 22.34 -12.38 -5.20
N ARG A 150 21.07 -12.79 -5.32
CA ARG A 150 20.71 -13.95 -6.13
C ARG A 150 21.09 -13.75 -7.60
N ASP A 151 20.82 -12.58 -8.15
CA ASP A 151 21.11 -12.25 -9.55
C ASP A 151 22.62 -12.27 -9.84
N VAL A 152 23.43 -11.87 -8.87
CA VAL A 152 24.90 -11.89 -9.01
C VAL A 152 25.49 -13.27 -8.72
N GLU A 153 25.20 -13.88 -7.57
CA GLU A 153 25.85 -15.13 -7.14
C GLU A 153 25.30 -16.38 -7.83
N ILE A 154 24.01 -16.41 -8.18
CA ILE A 154 23.38 -17.57 -8.82
C ILE A 154 23.37 -17.43 -10.34
N PHE A 155 22.98 -16.27 -10.86
CA PHE A 155 22.84 -16.05 -12.30
C PHE A 155 24.12 -15.49 -12.95
N GLY A 156 25.14 -15.14 -12.17
CA GLY A 156 26.43 -14.68 -12.69
C GLY A 156 26.36 -13.31 -13.37
N VAL A 157 25.35 -12.50 -13.05
CA VAL A 157 25.21 -11.14 -13.61
C VAL A 157 26.23 -10.23 -12.94
N ASP A 158 26.82 -9.31 -13.70
CA ASP A 158 27.72 -8.29 -13.17
C ASP A 158 27.02 -7.47 -12.05
N PRO A 159 27.69 -7.19 -10.90
CA PRO A 159 27.12 -6.44 -9.80
C PRO A 159 26.50 -5.09 -10.18
N LEU A 160 27.12 -4.35 -11.09
CA LEU A 160 26.65 -3.04 -11.56
C LEU A 160 25.40 -3.20 -12.44
N SER A 161 25.41 -4.18 -13.35
CA SER A 161 24.24 -4.50 -14.17
C SER A 161 23.08 -5.06 -13.34
N ALA A 162 23.37 -5.84 -12.30
CA ALA A 162 22.37 -6.34 -11.36
C ALA A 162 21.72 -5.20 -10.58
N LEU A 163 22.50 -4.19 -10.16
CA LEU A 163 21.99 -2.98 -9.50
C LEU A 163 21.09 -2.17 -10.44
N GLU A 164 21.49 -1.96 -11.70
CA GLU A 164 20.65 -1.28 -12.70
C GLU A 164 19.34 -2.02 -12.97
N ASN A 165 19.41 -3.35 -13.11
CA ASN A 165 18.22 -4.18 -13.29
C ASN A 165 17.29 -4.10 -12.06
N ALA A 166 17.87 -4.17 -10.85
CA ALA A 166 17.11 -4.02 -9.61
C ALA A 166 16.43 -2.64 -9.52
N ALA A 167 17.11 -1.57 -9.95
CA ALA A 167 16.54 -0.22 -10.00
C ALA A 167 15.37 -0.13 -11.01
N LYS A 168 15.51 -0.75 -12.18
CA LYS A 168 14.50 -0.70 -13.25
C LYS A 168 13.18 -1.38 -12.87
N TYR A 169 13.26 -2.48 -12.12
CA TYR A 169 12.08 -3.29 -11.75
C TYR A 169 11.56 -3.00 -10.33
N ASN A 170 12.16 -2.05 -9.59
CA ASN A 170 11.68 -1.70 -8.25
C ASN A 170 10.40 -0.82 -8.33
N PRO A 171 9.37 -1.08 -7.51
CA PRO A 171 8.18 -0.23 -7.45
C PRO A 171 8.42 1.12 -6.76
N LEU A 172 9.51 1.29 -5.99
CA LEU A 172 9.82 2.52 -5.28
C LEU A 172 10.78 3.41 -6.06
N ASP A 173 10.32 4.60 -6.47
CA ASP A 173 11.13 5.58 -7.20
C ASP A 173 12.36 6.02 -6.41
N LEU A 174 12.22 6.22 -5.09
CA LEU A 174 13.33 6.61 -4.21
C LEU A 174 14.49 5.60 -4.22
N PHE A 175 14.17 4.30 -4.24
CA PHE A 175 15.17 3.25 -4.36
C PHE A 175 15.78 3.24 -5.76
N ARG A 176 14.97 3.37 -6.80
CA ARG A 176 15.45 3.43 -8.18
C ARG A 176 16.47 4.54 -8.34
N ASP A 177 16.17 5.75 -7.87
CA ASP A 177 17.03 6.93 -8.00
C ASP A 177 18.34 6.79 -7.19
N PHE A 178 18.28 6.16 -6.01
CA PHE A 178 19.47 5.91 -5.20
C PHE A 178 20.44 4.94 -5.88
N ILE A 179 19.92 3.83 -6.43
CA ILE A 179 20.74 2.79 -7.07
C ILE A 179 21.21 3.22 -8.46
N SER A 180 20.33 3.79 -9.28
CA SER A 180 20.68 4.26 -10.62
C SER A 180 21.66 5.42 -10.56
N GLY A 181 21.51 6.32 -9.59
CA GLY A 181 22.45 7.40 -9.35
C GLY A 181 23.82 6.87 -8.95
N TYR A 182 23.87 5.88 -8.05
CA TYR A 182 25.12 5.19 -7.71
C TYR A 182 25.79 4.54 -8.93
N ALA A 183 25.04 3.76 -9.71
CA ALA A 183 25.55 3.09 -10.90
C ALA A 183 26.11 4.10 -11.92
N SER A 184 25.37 5.18 -12.17
CA SER A 184 25.78 6.26 -13.06
C SER A 184 27.06 6.97 -12.57
N SER A 185 27.14 7.28 -11.27
CA SER A 185 28.33 7.90 -10.67
C SER A 185 29.57 7.00 -10.80
N VAL A 186 29.41 5.69 -10.67
CA VAL A 186 30.50 4.71 -10.88
C VAL A 186 30.93 4.66 -12.35
N ILE A 187 29.98 4.63 -13.30
CA ILE A 187 30.27 4.58 -14.74
C ILE A 187 31.00 5.82 -15.22
N ILE A 188 30.58 7.00 -14.74
CA ILE A 188 31.18 8.30 -15.10
C ILE A 188 32.54 8.50 -14.41
N GLY A 189 32.84 7.73 -13.36
CA GLY A 189 34.05 7.87 -12.55
C GLY A 189 34.03 9.11 -11.65
N GLY A 190 32.83 9.54 -11.23
CA GLY A 190 32.66 10.68 -10.32
C GLY A 190 32.92 10.31 -8.86
N ASP A 191 32.73 11.28 -7.95
CA ASP A 191 32.78 11.03 -6.51
C ASP A 191 31.50 10.31 -6.03
N VAL A 192 31.61 8.99 -5.96
CA VAL A 192 30.52 8.09 -5.56
C VAL A 192 30.18 8.26 -4.07
N ILE A 193 31.15 8.56 -3.23
CA ILE A 193 30.95 8.71 -1.78
C ILE A 193 30.15 9.99 -1.52
N HIS A 194 30.57 11.10 -2.14
CA HIS A 194 29.86 12.36 -2.02
C HIS A 194 28.42 12.27 -2.54
N PHE A 195 28.19 11.54 -3.65
CA PHE A 195 26.85 11.27 -4.15
C PHE A 195 26.00 10.51 -3.12
N LEU A 196 26.52 9.40 -2.59
CA LEU A 196 25.81 8.57 -1.62
C LEU A 196 25.49 9.35 -0.34
N GLU A 197 26.43 10.14 0.17
CA GLU A 197 26.25 10.99 1.36
C GLU A 197 25.17 12.04 1.14
N THR A 198 25.25 12.77 0.02
CA THR A 198 24.26 13.80 -0.32
C THR A 198 22.87 13.19 -0.50
N LYS A 199 22.78 12.05 -1.20
CA LYS A 199 21.50 11.39 -1.45
C LYS A 199 20.91 10.77 -0.18
N ALA A 200 21.73 10.19 0.69
CA ALA A 200 21.27 9.67 1.98
C ALA A 200 20.74 10.79 2.88
N GLN A 201 21.42 11.95 2.93
CA GLN A 201 20.93 13.12 3.65
C GLN A 201 19.60 13.65 3.10
N GLU A 202 19.46 13.69 1.77
CA GLU A 202 18.20 14.09 1.12
C GLU A 202 17.05 13.15 1.50
N ILE A 203 17.28 11.83 1.43
CA ILE A 203 16.30 10.80 1.83
C ILE A 203 15.91 10.97 3.30
N PHE A 204 16.89 11.15 4.18
CA PHE A 204 16.65 11.30 5.62
C PHE A 204 15.89 12.59 5.94
N LYS A 205 16.24 13.70 5.28
CA LYS A 205 15.55 14.98 5.42
C LYS A 205 14.11 14.92 4.88
N ALA A 206 13.90 14.26 3.76
CA ALA A 206 12.55 14.02 3.24
C ALA A 206 11.72 13.18 4.22
N GLY A 207 12.30 12.15 4.82
CA GLY A 207 11.66 11.34 5.86
C GLY A 207 11.28 12.15 7.09
N SER A 208 12.19 12.98 7.62
CA SER A 208 11.90 13.81 8.79
C SER A 208 10.84 14.88 8.52
N LEU A 209 10.82 15.45 7.31
CA LEU A 209 9.76 16.36 6.87
C LEU A 209 8.40 15.68 6.80
N LYS A 210 8.32 14.43 6.29
CA LYS A 210 7.07 13.64 6.28
C LYS A 210 6.55 13.42 7.71
N VAL A 211 7.43 13.04 8.65
CA VAL A 211 7.05 12.84 10.06
C VAL A 211 6.60 14.14 10.70
N LYS A 212 7.31 15.25 10.45
CA LYS A 212 6.94 16.58 10.96
C LYS A 212 5.58 17.03 10.43
N ALA A 213 5.34 16.90 9.13
CA ALA A 213 4.06 17.26 8.52
C ALA A 213 2.91 16.39 9.07
N ALA A 214 3.16 15.13 9.37
CA ALA A 214 2.17 14.26 9.98
C ALA A 214 1.88 14.64 11.44
N ALA A 215 2.89 15.02 12.22
CA ALA A 215 2.71 15.54 13.57
C ALA A 215 1.89 16.85 13.57
N GLU A 216 2.16 17.74 12.63
CA GLU A 216 1.39 18.98 12.44
C GLU A 216 -0.08 18.72 12.08
N ARG A 217 -0.32 17.75 11.18
CA ARG A 217 -1.67 17.28 10.85
C ARG A 217 -2.40 16.68 12.04
N MET A 218 -1.71 15.90 12.89
CA MET A 218 -2.26 15.38 14.14
C MET A 218 -2.60 16.51 15.12
N GLY A 219 -1.75 17.54 15.22
CA GLY A 219 -2.00 18.73 16.01
C GLY A 219 -3.27 19.47 15.57
N MET A 220 -3.43 19.73 14.27
CA MET A 220 -4.63 20.33 13.70
C MET A 220 -5.90 19.50 13.97
N LEU A 221 -5.79 18.17 13.89
CA LEU A 221 -6.88 17.26 14.22
C LEU A 221 -7.30 17.40 15.70
N LEU A 222 -6.33 17.47 16.61
CA LEU A 222 -6.57 17.66 18.05
C LEU A 222 -7.19 19.03 18.34
N GLU A 223 -6.72 20.10 17.70
CA GLU A 223 -7.33 21.42 17.81
C GLU A 223 -8.79 21.40 17.35
N SER A 224 -9.07 20.79 16.19
CA SER A 224 -10.43 20.66 15.67
C SER A 224 -11.32 19.82 16.60
N PHE A 225 -10.77 18.76 17.21
CA PHE A 225 -11.47 17.93 18.18
C PHE A 225 -11.89 18.73 19.42
N ILE A 226 -10.97 19.52 19.99
CA ILE A 226 -11.25 20.37 21.16
C ILE A 226 -12.33 21.40 20.81
N ILE A 227 -12.21 22.07 19.66
CA ILE A 227 -13.19 23.08 19.22
C ILE A 227 -14.58 22.45 19.06
N VAL A 228 -14.68 21.34 18.33
CA VAL A 228 -15.97 20.66 18.08
C VAL A 228 -16.56 20.15 19.39
N MET A 229 -15.78 19.51 20.26
CA MET A 229 -16.27 19.00 21.54
C MET A 229 -16.76 20.13 22.46
N VAL A 230 -16.00 21.22 22.56
CA VAL A 230 -16.38 22.36 23.42
C VAL A 230 -17.62 23.06 22.87
N LEU A 231 -17.67 23.38 21.57
CA LEU A 231 -18.84 23.99 20.94
C LEU A 231 -20.09 23.13 21.09
N MET A 232 -19.96 21.83 20.81
CA MET A 232 -21.07 20.89 20.91
C MET A 232 -21.56 20.77 22.35
N SER A 233 -20.64 20.67 23.31
CA SER A 233 -20.99 20.59 24.74
C SER A 233 -21.68 21.86 25.24
N LEU A 234 -21.20 23.04 24.83
CA LEU A 234 -21.84 24.31 25.20
C LEU A 234 -23.21 24.45 24.54
N CYS A 235 -23.35 24.03 23.28
CA CYS A 235 -24.63 24.07 22.57
C CYS A 235 -25.68 23.17 23.23
N PHE A 236 -25.35 21.90 23.49
CA PHE A 236 -26.25 20.99 24.19
C PHE A 236 -26.56 21.43 25.61
N TYR A 237 -25.57 22.00 26.33
CA TYR A 237 -25.81 22.56 27.66
C TYR A 237 -26.86 23.68 27.63
N ILE A 238 -26.76 24.61 26.68
CA ILE A 238 -27.74 25.71 26.53
C ILE A 238 -29.11 25.14 26.13
N LEU A 239 -29.17 24.21 25.17
CA LEU A 239 -30.43 23.58 24.73
C LEU A 239 -31.16 22.90 25.89
N PHE A 240 -30.45 22.06 26.67
CA PHE A 240 -31.05 21.39 27.83
C PHE A 240 -31.41 22.37 28.95
N SER A 241 -30.61 23.42 29.15
CA SER A 241 -30.92 24.48 30.13
C SER A 241 -32.21 25.21 29.76
N VAL A 242 -32.41 25.57 28.49
CA VAL A 242 -33.65 26.20 28.02
C VAL A 242 -34.84 25.25 28.16
N GLU A 243 -34.70 23.98 27.77
CA GLU A 243 -35.77 22.98 27.87
C GLU A 243 -36.22 22.75 29.33
N SER A 244 -35.30 22.84 30.29
CA SER A 244 -35.61 22.73 31.73
C SER A 244 -36.48 23.87 32.26
N ILE A 245 -36.44 25.05 31.64
CA ILE A 245 -37.22 26.22 32.05
C ILE A 245 -38.67 26.11 31.52
N TYR A 246 -38.86 25.50 30.35
CA TYR A 246 -40.16 25.41 29.68
C TYR A 246 -40.95 24.11 29.96
N SER A 247 -40.29 23.01 30.36
CA SER A 247 -40.95 21.71 30.54
C SER A 247 -41.06 21.32 32.01
N THR A 248 -42.28 21.25 32.54
CA THR A 248 -42.59 20.79 33.91
C THR A 248 -42.61 19.26 34.05
N GLY A 249 -41.89 18.51 33.21
CA GLY A 249 -42.05 17.05 33.23
C GLY A 249 -41.13 16.19 32.38
N MET A 250 -40.13 16.75 31.70
CA MET A 250 -39.08 15.92 31.08
C MET A 250 -37.86 15.91 31.99
N ASP A 251 -37.44 14.70 32.38
CA ASP A 251 -36.37 14.49 33.35
C ASP A 251 -35.03 14.97 32.76
N MET A 252 -34.53 16.10 33.26
CA MET A 252 -33.32 16.79 32.81
C MET A 252 -32.09 15.86 32.78
N GLY A 253 -32.11 14.81 33.59
CA GLY A 253 -31.08 13.77 33.62
C GLY A 253 -30.95 13.02 32.29
N SER A 254 -32.05 12.69 31.60
CA SER A 254 -31.99 11.77 30.45
C SER A 254 -31.21 12.34 29.26
N GLY A 255 -31.40 13.62 28.94
CA GLY A 255 -30.71 14.29 27.82
C GLY A 255 -29.22 14.49 28.07
N VAL A 256 -28.86 14.96 29.27
CA VAL A 256 -27.47 15.19 29.67
C VAL A 256 -26.71 13.87 29.81
N ILE A 257 -27.34 12.83 30.37
CA ILE A 257 -26.78 11.48 30.46
C ILE A 257 -26.56 10.91 29.06
N MET A 258 -27.53 11.02 28.15
CA MET A 258 -27.37 10.52 26.78
C MET A 258 -26.25 11.24 26.02
N TYR A 259 -26.14 12.56 26.15
CA TYR A 259 -25.03 13.31 25.55
C TYR A 259 -23.68 12.85 26.09
N THR A 260 -23.54 12.79 27.42
CA THR A 260 -22.27 12.47 28.09
C THR A 260 -21.84 11.02 27.85
N TYR A 261 -22.75 10.07 27.91
CA TYR A 261 -22.44 8.64 27.85
C TYR A 261 -22.55 8.02 26.45
N VAL A 262 -23.22 8.67 25.50
CA VAL A 262 -23.40 8.12 24.13
C VAL A 262 -22.72 9.02 23.10
N PHE A 263 -23.04 10.31 23.05
CA PHE A 263 -22.52 11.19 22.00
C PHE A 263 -21.03 11.50 22.16
N THR A 264 -20.58 11.85 23.37
CA THR A 264 -19.15 12.13 23.63
C THR A 264 -18.23 10.95 23.29
N PRO A 265 -18.48 9.71 23.74
CA PRO A 265 -17.64 8.58 23.35
C PRO A 265 -17.75 8.24 21.87
N LEU A 266 -18.93 8.37 21.25
CA LEU A 266 -19.10 8.12 19.81
C LEU A 266 -18.27 9.11 18.97
N LEU A 267 -18.33 10.40 19.27
CA LEU A 267 -17.48 11.41 18.62
C LEU A 267 -15.99 11.12 18.87
N SER A 268 -15.61 10.75 20.09
CA SER A 268 -14.22 10.40 20.42
C SER A 268 -13.73 9.21 19.59
N ILE A 269 -14.55 8.19 19.37
CA ILE A 269 -14.22 7.03 18.53
C ILE A 269 -14.00 7.45 17.07
N VAL A 270 -14.87 8.31 16.53
CA VAL A 270 -14.72 8.83 15.16
C VAL A 270 -13.40 9.57 14.99
N PHE A 271 -13.04 10.43 15.95
CA PHE A 271 -11.78 11.16 15.92
C PHE A 271 -10.56 10.25 16.11
N ILE A 272 -10.64 9.24 16.96
CA ILE A 272 -9.58 8.22 17.10
C ILE A 272 -9.39 7.47 15.78
N TRP A 273 -10.48 7.12 15.08
CA TRP A 273 -10.41 6.45 13.78
C TRP A 273 -9.75 7.34 12.72
N MET A 274 -10.12 8.62 12.67
CA MET A 274 -9.47 9.60 11.79
C MET A 274 -7.98 9.78 12.13
N ALA A 275 -7.64 9.88 13.41
CA ALA A 275 -6.27 9.99 13.88
C ALA A 275 -5.43 8.77 13.49
N HIS A 276 -5.99 7.57 13.61
CA HIS A 276 -5.33 6.33 13.17
C HIS A 276 -5.06 6.33 11.66
N GLY A 277 -5.98 6.86 10.85
CA GLY A 277 -5.78 7.00 9.41
C GLY A 277 -4.70 8.02 9.00
N MET A 278 -4.43 9.00 9.86
CA MET A 278 -3.44 10.07 9.60
C MET A 278 -2.05 9.79 10.18
N GLN A 279 -1.92 8.73 10.99
CA GLN A 279 -0.63 8.33 11.54
C GLN A 279 0.29 7.81 10.41
N PRO A 280 1.50 8.40 10.25
CA PRO A 280 2.48 7.89 9.30
C PRO A 280 2.96 6.52 9.82
N LYS A 281 2.89 5.51 8.95
CA LYS A 281 3.32 4.14 9.26
C LYS A 281 4.80 3.93 9.01
#